data_AF-A0A117MA45-F1
#
_entry.id   AF-A0A117MA45-F1
#
_cell.length_a   1.000
_cell.length_b   1.000
_cell.length_c   1.000
_cell.angle_alpha   90.00
_cell.angle_beta   90.00
_cell.angle_gamma   90.00
#
_symmetry.space_group_name_H-M   'P 1'
#
loop_
_entity.id
_entity.type
_entity.pdbx_description
1 polymer ?
#
loop_
_entity_poly.entity_id
_entity_poly.type
_entity_poly.pdbx_seq_one_letter_code
_entity_poly.pdbx_strand_id
1 'polypeptide(L)'
;MLNQIIPLLLVVLLGTVLRVIKFLNLDAGRLISRLVMYVTIPVVIFRAVSQSDIRPGLLWLVLLGAAVPLTTLLIGKWSTRASSGTTRGALLVALCGKNTDLFALPVIQAVYGLGGVSLLALVSMGNALCVFFVAFIMAAYFNPNRGVVDARKMVRSIALFPPILAFVAGLVFNLSGFSLPDLFLTFAGVVGNANVFLSLLVIGIFLDITVVVKQVRTLVPTLITKYAVALTMGIAFYMVFVNTEPLMASIGLIASLMPAPVVSLVYSTENNLDHKIAGAVVGTTTVISTVLLIVVSAFL
;
A
#
# COMPACT_ATOMS: atom_id res chain seq x y z
N MET A 1 11.42 14.13 -13.84
CA MET A 1 11.14 13.50 -12.53
C MET A 1 11.17 14.49 -11.36
N LEU A 2 12.30 15.15 -11.02
CA LEU A 2 12.38 16.07 -9.86
C LEU A 2 11.28 17.15 -9.81
N ASN A 3 11.01 17.85 -10.92
CA ASN A 3 9.93 18.86 -10.98
C ASN A 3 8.52 18.27 -10.79
N GLN A 4 8.32 16.97 -11.00
CA GLN A 4 7.05 16.28 -10.73
C GLN A 4 6.97 15.79 -9.28
N ILE A 5 8.10 15.40 -8.68
CA ILE A 5 8.17 14.84 -7.33
C ILE A 5 8.15 15.95 -6.26
N ILE A 6 8.84 17.07 -6.47
CA ILE A 6 8.91 18.19 -5.51
C ILE A 6 7.51 18.67 -5.10
N PRO A 7 6.55 18.93 -6.03
CA PRO A 7 5.19 19.29 -5.65
C PRO A 7 4.50 18.25 -4.77
N LEU A 8 4.73 16.95 -5.00
CA LEU A 8 4.14 15.89 -4.18
C LEU A 8 4.68 15.94 -2.75
N LEU A 9 5.98 16.16 -2.59
CA LEU A 9 6.61 16.35 -1.28
C LEU A 9 6.10 17.61 -0.57
N LEU A 10 5.87 18.69 -1.30
CA LEU A 10 5.28 19.91 -0.75
C LEU A 10 3.85 19.68 -0.24
N VAL A 11 3.05 18.83 -0.89
CA VAL A 11 1.70 18.47 -0.39
C VAL A 11 1.79 17.63 0.90
N VAL A 12 2.74 16.69 0.98
CA VAL A 12 2.99 15.93 2.23
C VAL A 12 3.44 16.88 3.35
N LEU A 13 4.34 17.81 3.05
CA LEU A 13 4.78 18.83 4.01
C LEU A 13 3.61 19.71 4.45
N LEU A 14 2.77 20.15 3.51
CA LEU A 14 1.56 20.93 3.80
C LEU A 14 0.64 20.18 4.78
N GLY A 15 0.35 18.90 4.55
CA GLY A 15 -0.45 18.09 5.48
C GLY A 15 0.15 18.01 6.88
N THR A 16 1.48 17.91 6.95
CA THR A 16 2.23 17.92 8.23
C THR A 16 2.08 19.27 8.93
N VAL A 17 2.30 20.38 8.21
CA VAL A 17 2.18 21.75 8.75
C VAL A 17 0.77 22.03 9.25
N LEU A 18 -0.26 21.68 8.46
CA LEU A 18 -1.67 21.85 8.85
C LEU A 18 -2.04 21.06 10.12
N ARG A 19 -1.42 19.89 10.33
CA ARG A 19 -1.56 19.15 11.60
C ARG A 19 -0.86 19.85 12.75
N VAL A 20 0.38 20.32 12.57
CA VAL A 20 1.19 20.95 13.61
C VAL A 20 0.55 22.25 14.11
N ILE A 21 0.00 23.07 13.20
CA ILE A 21 -0.73 24.30 13.57
C ILE A 21 -2.14 24.03 14.09
N LYS A 22 -2.53 22.76 14.24
CA LYS A 22 -3.85 22.30 14.72
C LYS A 22 -5.04 22.70 13.83
N PHE A 23 -4.80 23.08 12.57
CA PHE A 23 -5.88 23.31 11.59
C PHE A 23 -6.55 21.98 11.22
N LEU A 24 -5.76 20.92 11.07
CA LEU A 24 -6.24 19.55 10.93
C LEU A 24 -5.81 18.72 12.15
N ASN A 25 -6.65 17.76 12.53
CA ASN A 25 -6.33 16.76 13.55
C ASN A 25 -6.33 15.35 12.94
N LEU A 26 -6.01 14.34 13.77
CA LEU A 26 -5.98 12.95 13.32
C LEU A 26 -7.37 12.46 12.87
N ASP A 27 -8.46 13.00 13.43
CA ASP A 27 -9.83 12.63 13.03
C ASP A 27 -10.19 13.16 11.64
N ALA A 28 -9.80 14.39 11.33
CA ALA A 28 -9.89 14.94 9.97
C ALA A 28 -9.06 14.09 9.00
N GLY A 29 -7.84 13.70 9.38
CA GLY A 29 -7.01 12.76 8.59
C GLY A 29 -7.70 11.42 8.32
N ARG A 30 -8.38 10.84 9.32
CA ARG A 30 -9.15 9.60 9.18
C ARG A 30 -10.35 9.78 8.24
N LEU A 31 -11.05 10.91 8.33
CA LEU A 31 -12.18 11.22 7.46
C LEU A 31 -11.72 11.35 5.99
N ILE A 32 -10.65 12.11 5.74
CA ILE A 32 -10.08 12.28 4.39
C ILE A 32 -9.56 10.93 3.87
N SER A 33 -8.88 10.13 4.70
CA SER A 33 -8.44 8.78 4.33
C SER A 33 -9.60 7.87 3.93
N ARG A 34 -10.76 7.96 4.60
CA ARG A 34 -11.97 7.23 4.22
C ARG A 34 -12.50 7.72 2.87
N LEU A 35 -12.56 9.04 2.63
CA LEU A 35 -12.93 9.59 1.33
C LEU A 35 -12.01 9.05 0.22
N VAL A 36 -10.70 9.02 0.48
CA VAL A 36 -9.71 8.52 -0.47
C VAL A 36 -9.91 7.03 -0.78
N MET A 37 -9.96 6.20 0.27
CA MET A 37 -10.06 4.73 0.14
C MET A 37 -11.37 4.26 -0.50
N TYR A 38 -12.49 4.95 -0.23
CA TYR A 38 -13.82 4.50 -0.65
C TYR A 38 -14.38 5.25 -1.86
N VAL A 39 -13.79 6.38 -2.25
CA VAL A 39 -14.29 7.19 -3.38
C VAL A 39 -13.21 7.42 -4.41
N THR A 40 -12.11 8.12 -4.08
CA THR A 40 -11.17 8.56 -5.10
C THR A 40 -10.31 7.43 -5.66
N ILE A 41 -9.76 6.55 -4.82
CA ILE A 41 -8.98 5.39 -5.26
C ILE A 41 -9.82 4.46 -6.15
N PRO A 42 -11.03 4.03 -5.75
CA PRO A 42 -11.88 3.18 -6.59
C PRO A 42 -12.16 3.81 -7.96
N VAL A 43 -12.47 5.11 -8.02
CA VAL A 43 -12.74 5.79 -9.30
C VAL A 43 -11.49 5.83 -10.18
N VAL A 44 -10.32 6.10 -9.60
CA VAL A 44 -9.04 6.13 -10.33
C VAL A 44 -8.68 4.75 -10.87
N ILE A 45 -8.83 3.70 -10.06
CA ILE A 45 -8.58 2.31 -10.47
C ILE A 45 -9.56 1.90 -11.57
N PHE A 46 -10.86 2.12 -11.38
CA PHE A 46 -11.87 1.78 -12.39
C PHE A 46 -11.55 2.46 -13.73
N ARG A 47 -11.28 3.77 -13.72
CA ARG A 47 -10.94 4.53 -14.93
C ARG A 47 -9.67 4.01 -15.59
N ALA A 48 -8.62 3.72 -14.81
CA ALA A 48 -7.37 3.20 -15.33
C ALA A 48 -7.53 1.82 -15.97
N VAL A 49 -8.24 0.91 -15.29
CA VAL A 49 -8.39 -0.49 -15.72
C VAL A 49 -9.36 -0.60 -16.89
N SER A 50 -10.48 0.14 -16.87
CA SER A 50 -11.47 0.15 -17.96
C SER A 50 -10.91 0.59 -19.30
N GLN A 51 -9.85 1.40 -19.29
CA GLN A 51 -9.19 1.93 -20.49
C GLN A 51 -7.84 1.25 -20.81
N SER A 52 -7.43 0.26 -20.01
CA SER A 52 -6.11 -0.37 -20.16
C SER A 52 -6.11 -1.54 -21.13
N ASP A 53 -4.95 -1.81 -21.73
CA ASP A 53 -4.71 -3.03 -22.50
C ASP A 53 -4.25 -4.15 -21.54
N ILE A 54 -5.18 -5.00 -21.13
CA ILE A 54 -4.93 -6.07 -20.15
C ILE A 54 -4.55 -7.34 -20.88
N ARG A 55 -3.27 -7.69 -20.76
CA ARG A 55 -2.67 -8.90 -21.36
C ARG A 55 -2.18 -9.89 -20.29
N PRO A 56 -2.17 -11.20 -20.59
CA PRO A 56 -1.77 -12.23 -19.62
C PRO A 56 -0.40 -12.03 -18.98
N GLY A 57 0.55 -11.42 -19.69
CA GLY A 57 1.88 -11.10 -19.15
C GLY A 57 1.85 -10.20 -17.91
N LEU A 58 0.79 -9.42 -17.71
CA LEU A 58 0.66 -8.56 -16.54
C LEU A 58 0.34 -9.33 -15.25
N LEU A 59 -0.02 -10.62 -15.33
CA LEU A 59 -0.23 -11.48 -14.15
C LEU A 59 1.04 -11.61 -13.28
N TRP A 60 2.22 -11.38 -13.86
CA TRP A 60 3.47 -11.29 -13.09
C TRP A 60 3.42 -10.23 -11.99
N LEU A 61 2.67 -9.14 -12.17
CA LEU A 61 2.47 -8.11 -11.14
C LEU A 61 1.59 -8.61 -9.98
N VAL A 62 0.56 -9.40 -10.27
CA VAL A 62 -0.28 -10.03 -9.24
C VAL A 62 0.57 -10.99 -8.41
N LEU A 63 1.38 -11.81 -9.09
CA LEU A 63 2.30 -12.74 -8.44
C LEU A 63 3.34 -11.99 -7.59
N LEU A 64 3.93 -10.91 -8.10
CA LEU A 64 4.86 -10.07 -7.33
C LEU A 64 4.19 -9.47 -6.08
N GLY A 65 2.96 -8.98 -6.23
CA GLY A 65 2.16 -8.40 -5.15
C GLY A 65 1.92 -9.37 -3.99
N ALA A 66 1.80 -10.67 -4.27
CA ALA A 66 1.69 -11.71 -3.26
C ALA A 66 3.05 -12.24 -2.78
N ALA A 67 3.98 -12.48 -3.71
CA ALA A 67 5.25 -13.13 -3.44
C ALA A 67 6.15 -12.31 -2.52
N VAL A 68 6.22 -10.98 -2.70
CA VAL A 68 7.11 -10.15 -1.87
C VAL A 68 6.65 -10.13 -0.40
N PRO A 69 5.37 -9.84 -0.06
CA PRO A 69 4.88 -9.96 1.32
C PRO A 69 5.02 -11.36 1.92
N LEU A 70 4.69 -12.42 1.16
CA LEU A 70 4.81 -13.80 1.66
C LEU A 70 6.26 -14.16 1.99
N THR A 71 7.19 -13.86 1.10
CA THR A 71 8.63 -14.08 1.32
C THR A 71 9.13 -13.27 2.50
N THR A 72 8.70 -12.01 2.60
CA THR A 72 9.02 -11.13 3.73
C THR A 72 8.52 -11.72 5.04
N LEU A 73 7.30 -12.25 5.08
CA LEU A 73 6.74 -12.92 6.26
C LEU A 73 7.52 -14.19 6.63
N LEU A 74 7.85 -15.03 5.65
CA LEU A 74 8.57 -16.29 5.88
C LEU A 74 9.94 -16.04 6.52
N ILE A 75 10.72 -15.11 5.96
CA ILE A 75 12.02 -14.70 6.53
C ILE A 75 11.80 -13.95 7.87
N GLY A 76 10.72 -13.17 7.95
CA GLY A 76 10.29 -12.43 9.13
C GLY A 76 10.04 -13.33 10.35
N LYS A 77 9.56 -14.56 10.15
CA LYS A 77 9.40 -15.55 11.24
C LYS A 77 10.72 -15.84 11.94
N TRP A 78 11.83 -15.86 11.20
CA TRP A 78 13.16 -16.07 11.75
C TRP A 78 13.73 -14.77 12.34
N SER A 79 13.63 -13.63 11.66
CA SER A 79 14.21 -12.37 12.16
C SER A 79 13.51 -11.81 13.40
N THR A 80 12.24 -12.16 13.61
CA THR A 80 11.45 -11.76 14.80
C THR A 80 11.51 -12.77 15.95
N ARG A 81 12.31 -13.85 15.85
CA ARG A 81 12.36 -14.93 16.86
C ARG A 81 12.79 -14.50 18.26
N ALA A 82 13.51 -13.38 18.36
CA ALA A 82 13.92 -12.80 19.64
C ALA A 82 12.77 -12.06 20.37
N SER A 83 11.68 -11.75 19.66
CA SER A 83 10.44 -11.23 20.25
C SER A 83 9.49 -12.37 20.60
N SER A 84 8.58 -12.15 21.55
CA SER A 84 7.59 -13.14 21.96
C SER A 84 6.18 -12.55 22.03
N GLY A 85 5.18 -13.43 22.15
CA GLY A 85 3.78 -13.05 22.39
C GLY A 85 3.21 -12.03 21.40
N THR A 86 2.50 -11.05 21.95
CA THR A 86 1.77 -9.99 21.23
C THR A 86 2.69 -9.10 20.40
N THR A 87 3.91 -8.84 20.85
CA THR A 87 4.91 -8.06 20.11
C THR A 87 5.36 -8.80 18.85
N ARG A 88 5.68 -10.11 18.96
CA ARG A 88 6.03 -10.91 17.77
C ARG A 88 4.87 -10.99 16.78
N GLY A 89 3.64 -11.14 17.28
CA GLY A 89 2.43 -11.11 16.46
C GLY A 89 2.30 -9.80 15.68
N ALA A 90 2.40 -8.66 16.35
CA ALA A 90 2.32 -7.34 15.72
C ALA A 90 3.39 -7.13 14.63
N LEU A 91 4.64 -7.55 14.87
CA LEU A 91 5.72 -7.46 13.88
C LEU A 91 5.40 -8.30 12.63
N LEU A 92 4.97 -9.55 12.80
CA LEU A 92 4.67 -10.44 11.67
C LEU A 92 3.45 -9.98 10.88
N VAL A 93 2.40 -9.50 11.54
CA VAL A 93 1.22 -8.91 10.87
C VAL A 93 1.62 -7.69 10.04
N ALA A 94 2.54 -6.86 10.53
CA ALA A 94 3.07 -5.71 9.78
C ALA A 94 3.93 -6.09 8.56
N LEU A 95 4.43 -7.32 8.49
CA LEU A 95 5.12 -7.88 7.31
C LEU A 95 4.16 -8.49 6.28
N CYS A 96 2.90 -8.73 6.65
CA CYS A 96 1.88 -9.35 5.78
C CYS A 96 1.24 -8.35 4.80
N GLY A 97 2.06 -7.68 4.00
CA GLY A 97 1.59 -6.82 2.93
C GLY A 97 2.29 -5.47 2.88
N LYS A 98 1.70 -4.57 2.11
CA LYS A 98 2.19 -3.21 1.89
C LYS A 98 1.04 -2.22 1.75
N ASN A 99 1.31 -0.96 2.06
CA ASN A 99 0.37 0.13 1.89
C ASN A 99 0.40 0.67 0.45
N THR A 100 0.09 -0.16 -0.54
CA THR A 100 0.26 0.17 -1.95
C THR A 100 -0.75 1.23 -2.43
N ASP A 101 -2.02 1.09 -2.04
CA ASP A 101 -3.09 1.94 -2.59
C ASP A 101 -3.10 3.35 -2.02
N LEU A 102 -2.92 3.51 -0.70
CA LEU A 102 -2.94 4.83 -0.08
C LEU A 102 -1.61 5.59 -0.27
N PHE A 103 -0.50 4.87 -0.45
CA PHE A 103 0.84 5.45 -0.52
C PHE A 103 1.41 5.52 -1.94
N ALA A 104 1.43 4.40 -2.67
CA ALA A 104 2.08 4.33 -3.98
C ALA A 104 1.22 4.96 -5.08
N LEU A 105 -0.10 4.71 -5.05
CA LEU A 105 -1.03 5.12 -6.09
C LEU A 105 -1.01 6.62 -6.40
N PRO A 106 -1.08 7.57 -5.44
CA PRO A 106 -1.04 8.99 -5.79
C PRO A 106 0.26 9.42 -6.48
N VAL A 107 1.39 8.83 -6.10
CA VAL A 107 2.69 9.11 -6.73
C VAL A 107 2.72 8.51 -8.13
N ILE A 108 2.30 7.25 -8.27
CA ILE A 108 2.25 6.55 -9.56
C ILE A 108 1.31 7.26 -10.52
N GLN A 109 0.15 7.71 -10.04
CA GLN A 109 -0.81 8.49 -10.82
C GLN A 109 -0.21 9.82 -11.30
N ALA A 110 0.54 10.51 -10.43
CA ALA A 110 1.16 11.79 -10.77
C ALA A 110 2.32 11.66 -11.79
N VAL A 111 3.12 10.59 -11.68
CA VAL A 111 4.35 10.42 -12.49
C VAL A 111 4.09 9.61 -13.76
N TYR A 112 3.33 8.52 -13.65
CA TYR A 112 3.12 7.53 -14.72
C TYR A 112 1.68 7.51 -15.26
N GLY A 113 0.80 8.39 -14.76
CA GLY A 113 -0.58 8.50 -15.22
C GLY A 113 -1.41 7.24 -14.98
N LEU A 114 -2.51 7.12 -15.73
CA LEU A 114 -3.44 5.98 -15.59
C LEU A 114 -2.82 4.63 -16.01
N GLY A 115 -1.84 4.65 -16.93
CA GLY A 115 -1.11 3.43 -17.31
C GLY A 115 -0.30 2.84 -16.16
N GLY A 116 0.32 3.67 -15.32
CA GLY A 116 0.97 3.19 -14.09
C GLY A 116 -0.04 2.69 -13.05
N VAL A 117 -1.19 3.36 -12.94
CA VAL A 117 -2.26 2.98 -12.01
C VAL A 117 -2.84 1.60 -12.34
N SER A 118 -3.11 1.29 -13.60
CA SER A 118 -3.65 -0.02 -13.99
C SER A 118 -2.70 -1.16 -13.63
N LEU A 119 -1.39 -0.97 -13.84
CA LEU A 119 -0.34 -1.90 -13.44
C LEU A 119 -0.24 -2.03 -11.91
N LEU A 120 -0.28 -0.91 -11.19
CA LEU A 120 -0.27 -0.94 -9.73
C LEU A 120 -1.46 -1.69 -9.16
N ALA A 121 -2.65 -1.53 -9.76
CA ALA A 121 -3.86 -2.20 -9.30
C ALA A 121 -3.73 -3.74 -9.36
N LEU A 122 -3.01 -4.28 -10.33
CA LEU A 122 -2.67 -5.72 -10.39
C LEU A 122 -1.77 -6.14 -9.22
N VAL A 123 -0.76 -5.33 -8.88
CA VAL A 123 0.06 -5.58 -7.68
C VAL A 123 -0.81 -5.54 -6.41
N SER A 124 -1.75 -4.58 -6.35
CA SER A 124 -2.67 -4.44 -5.23
C SER A 124 -3.58 -5.66 -5.06
N MET A 125 -3.99 -6.35 -6.12
CA MET A 125 -4.76 -7.60 -6.01
C MET A 125 -3.97 -8.69 -5.27
N GLY A 126 -2.71 -8.94 -5.67
CA GLY A 126 -1.86 -9.92 -5.01
C GLY A 126 -1.54 -9.53 -3.56
N ASN A 127 -1.29 -8.25 -3.31
CA ASN A 127 -1.03 -7.70 -1.98
C ASN A 127 -2.26 -7.82 -1.07
N ALA A 128 -3.47 -7.58 -1.59
CA ALA A 128 -4.70 -7.65 -0.82
C ALA A 128 -4.97 -9.05 -0.27
N LEU A 129 -4.62 -10.12 -0.99
CA LEU A 129 -4.66 -11.48 -0.45
C LEU A 129 -3.76 -11.61 0.78
N CYS A 130 -2.54 -11.07 0.74
CA CYS A 130 -1.64 -11.11 1.90
C CYS A 130 -2.18 -10.29 3.07
N VAL A 131 -2.67 -9.07 2.80
CA VAL A 131 -3.18 -8.16 3.82
C VAL A 131 -4.44 -8.72 4.49
N PHE A 132 -5.41 -9.21 3.73
CA PHE A 132 -6.70 -9.60 4.29
C PHE A 132 -6.78 -11.06 4.70
N PHE A 133 -6.03 -11.96 4.06
CA PHE A 133 -6.03 -13.38 4.41
C PHE A 133 -4.90 -13.69 5.40
N VAL A 134 -3.65 -13.49 4.96
CA VAL A 134 -2.48 -13.93 5.73
C VAL A 134 -2.31 -13.11 7.02
N ALA A 135 -2.42 -11.78 6.94
CA ALA A 135 -2.30 -10.93 8.13
C ALA A 135 -3.41 -11.20 9.15
N PHE A 136 -4.63 -11.53 8.69
CA PHE A 136 -5.76 -11.88 9.56
C PHE A 136 -5.50 -13.18 10.32
N ILE A 137 -5.07 -14.24 9.62
CA ILE A 137 -4.70 -15.52 10.25
C ILE A 137 -3.56 -15.33 11.25
N MET A 138 -2.52 -14.57 10.86
CA MET A 138 -1.40 -14.27 11.74
C MET A 138 -1.84 -13.50 12.99
N ALA A 139 -2.76 -12.55 12.85
CA ALA A 139 -3.28 -11.79 13.98
C ALA A 139 -4.08 -12.66 14.96
N ALA A 140 -4.95 -13.53 14.44
CA ALA A 140 -5.73 -14.46 15.24
C ALA A 140 -4.84 -15.48 15.97
N TYR A 141 -3.81 -16.00 15.31
CA TYR A 141 -2.88 -16.98 15.88
C TYR A 141 -2.12 -16.44 17.10
N PHE A 142 -1.71 -15.16 17.07
CA PHE A 142 -0.97 -14.53 18.16
C PHE A 142 -1.86 -13.87 19.23
N ASN A 143 -3.19 -13.97 19.09
CA ASN A 143 -4.13 -13.41 20.04
C ASN A 143 -4.07 -14.20 21.38
N PRO A 144 -3.75 -13.54 22.52
CA PRO A 144 -3.64 -14.22 23.82
C PRO A 144 -4.93 -14.91 24.28
N ASN A 145 -6.08 -14.42 23.83
CA ASN A 145 -7.40 -14.90 24.25
C ASN A 145 -7.94 -16.02 23.33
N ARG A 146 -7.07 -16.66 22.54
CA ARG A 146 -7.41 -17.63 21.48
C ARG A 146 -8.39 -17.02 20.47
N GLY A 147 -7.84 -16.20 19.57
CA GLY A 147 -8.61 -15.56 18.51
C GLY A 147 -9.28 -16.60 17.60
N VAL A 148 -10.57 -16.39 17.30
CA VAL A 148 -11.30 -17.20 16.33
C VAL A 148 -11.12 -16.61 14.94
N VAL A 149 -10.66 -17.41 14.00
CA VAL A 149 -10.60 -17.02 12.58
C VAL A 149 -12.03 -17.02 12.04
N ASP A 150 -12.64 -15.84 11.93
CA ASP A 150 -13.92 -15.66 11.25
C ASP A 150 -13.69 -15.62 9.73
N ALA A 151 -13.79 -16.80 9.09
CA ALA A 151 -13.63 -16.94 7.65
C ALA A 151 -14.66 -16.10 6.86
N ARG A 152 -15.87 -15.91 7.39
CA ARG A 152 -16.90 -15.08 6.74
C ARG A 152 -16.48 -13.61 6.78
N LYS A 153 -16.01 -13.09 7.91
CA LYS A 153 -15.48 -11.71 8.03
C LYS A 153 -14.32 -11.51 7.05
N MET A 154 -13.39 -12.46 6.98
CA MET A 154 -12.22 -12.42 6.10
C MET A 154 -12.60 -12.38 4.61
N VAL A 155 -13.42 -13.32 4.14
CA VAL A 155 -13.88 -13.36 2.73
C VAL A 155 -14.65 -12.09 2.39
N ARG A 156 -15.49 -11.61 3.31
CA ARG A 156 -16.23 -10.35 3.13
C ARG A 156 -15.30 -9.14 3.02
N SER A 157 -14.24 -9.07 3.82
CA SER A 157 -13.25 -7.98 3.73
C SER A 157 -12.52 -7.95 2.39
N ILE A 158 -12.17 -9.12 1.83
CA ILE A 158 -11.55 -9.21 0.49
C ILE A 158 -12.56 -8.82 -0.59
N ALA A 159 -13.73 -9.45 -0.57
CA ALA A 159 -14.76 -9.28 -1.60
C ALA A 159 -15.35 -7.86 -1.62
N LEU A 160 -15.41 -7.19 -0.47
CA LEU A 160 -15.91 -5.81 -0.36
C LEU A 160 -14.80 -4.77 -0.31
N PHE A 161 -13.55 -5.13 -0.58
CA PHE A 161 -12.46 -4.15 -0.61
C PHE A 161 -12.65 -3.23 -1.83
N PRO A 162 -12.85 -1.91 -1.66
CA PRO A 162 -13.21 -1.02 -2.76
C PRO A 162 -12.23 -1.02 -3.94
N PRO A 163 -10.90 -1.05 -3.74
CA PRO A 163 -9.94 -1.19 -4.84
C PRO A 163 -10.10 -2.46 -5.67
N ILE A 164 -10.38 -3.61 -5.04
CA ILE A 164 -10.63 -4.88 -5.76
C ILE A 164 -11.93 -4.77 -6.56
N LEU A 165 -13.00 -4.27 -5.95
CA LEU A 165 -14.29 -4.10 -6.64
C LEU A 165 -14.16 -3.18 -7.85
N ALA A 166 -13.46 -2.06 -7.71
CA ALA A 166 -13.18 -1.14 -8.79
C ALA A 166 -12.35 -1.77 -9.91
N PHE A 167 -11.32 -2.55 -9.55
CA PHE A 167 -10.52 -3.29 -10.51
C PHE A 167 -11.38 -4.29 -11.30
N VAL A 168 -12.16 -5.12 -10.61
CA VAL A 168 -13.03 -6.12 -11.24
C VAL A 168 -14.07 -5.45 -12.13
N ALA A 169 -14.72 -4.39 -11.65
CA ALA A 169 -15.69 -3.63 -12.46
C ALA A 169 -15.04 -3.01 -13.70
N GLY A 170 -13.83 -2.44 -13.55
CA GLY A 170 -13.07 -1.88 -14.66
C GLY A 170 -12.67 -2.95 -15.68
N LEU A 171 -12.24 -4.12 -15.21
CA LEU A 171 -11.86 -5.25 -16.05
C LEU A 171 -13.07 -5.80 -16.82
N VAL A 172 -14.20 -6.02 -16.15
CA VAL A 172 -15.45 -6.47 -16.79
C VAL A 172 -15.88 -5.48 -17.87
N PHE A 173 -15.79 -4.19 -17.58
CA PHE A 173 -16.11 -3.15 -18.55
C PHE A 173 -15.15 -3.16 -19.74
N ASN A 174 -13.84 -3.23 -19.49
CA ASN A 174 -12.82 -3.30 -20.54
C ASN A 174 -13.05 -4.49 -21.49
N LEU A 175 -13.30 -5.68 -20.94
CA LEU A 175 -13.53 -6.91 -21.71
C LEU A 175 -14.86 -6.92 -22.47
N SER A 176 -15.84 -6.13 -22.03
CA SER A 176 -17.13 -6.02 -22.73
C SER A 176 -17.05 -5.30 -24.08
N GLY A 177 -15.96 -4.56 -24.33
CA GLY A 177 -15.78 -3.75 -25.54
C GLY A 177 -16.65 -2.48 -25.57
N PHE A 178 -17.47 -2.22 -24.55
CA PHE A 178 -18.25 -1.00 -24.47
C PHE A 178 -17.34 0.21 -24.22
N SER A 179 -17.71 1.36 -24.79
CA SER A 179 -17.07 2.63 -24.51
C SER A 179 -17.86 3.36 -23.42
N LEU A 180 -17.17 3.93 -22.42
CA LEU A 180 -17.83 4.77 -21.42
C LEU A 180 -18.30 6.07 -22.07
N PRO A 181 -19.51 6.57 -21.76
CA PRO A 181 -19.92 7.90 -22.17
C PRO A 181 -18.96 8.97 -21.64
N ASP A 182 -18.70 10.01 -22.44
CA ASP A 182 -17.77 11.09 -22.09
C ASP A 182 -18.12 11.77 -20.76
N LEU A 183 -19.41 11.89 -20.44
CA LEU A 183 -19.88 12.42 -19.17
C LEU A 183 -19.31 11.63 -17.97
N PHE A 184 -19.31 10.31 -18.06
CA PHE A 184 -18.79 9.45 -17.00
C PHE A 184 -17.27 9.57 -16.88
N LEU A 185 -16.57 9.59 -18.02
CA LEU A 185 -15.12 9.78 -18.05
C LEU A 185 -14.70 11.12 -17.47
N THR A 186 -15.47 12.17 -17.76
CA THR A 186 -15.25 13.52 -17.25
C THR A 186 -15.48 13.58 -15.74
N PHE A 187 -16.60 13.01 -15.26
CA PHE A 187 -16.88 12.89 -13.83
C PHE A 187 -15.79 12.09 -13.09
N ALA A 188 -15.41 10.93 -13.62
CA ALA A 188 -14.33 10.11 -13.08
C ALA A 188 -12.98 10.84 -13.09
N GLY A 189 -12.75 11.70 -14.09
CA GLY A 189 -11.61 12.61 -14.15
C GLY A 189 -11.60 13.60 -12.99
N VAL A 190 -12.72 14.28 -12.73
CA VAL A 190 -12.83 15.26 -11.62
C VAL A 190 -12.54 14.60 -10.27
N VAL A 191 -13.21 13.49 -9.97
CA VAL A 191 -13.02 12.76 -8.71
C VAL A 191 -11.62 12.17 -8.63
N GLY A 192 -11.10 11.61 -9.73
CA GLY A 192 -9.81 10.96 -9.76
C GLY A 192 -8.63 11.93 -9.66
N ASN A 193 -8.75 13.15 -10.18
CA ASN A 193 -7.71 14.17 -10.08
C ASN A 193 -7.54 14.67 -8.63
N ALA A 194 -8.59 14.64 -7.81
CA ALA A 194 -8.50 14.96 -6.39
C ALA A 194 -7.67 13.94 -5.59
N ASN A 195 -7.55 12.70 -6.10
CA ASN A 195 -6.92 11.59 -5.39
C ASN A 195 -5.47 11.89 -4.99
N VAL A 196 -4.67 12.43 -5.92
CA VAL A 196 -3.24 12.69 -5.68
C VAL A 196 -3.07 13.63 -4.50
N PHE A 197 -3.76 14.78 -4.53
CA PHE A 197 -3.69 15.77 -3.46
C PHE A 197 -4.17 15.21 -2.13
N LEU A 198 -5.38 14.62 -2.10
CA LEU A 198 -5.98 14.14 -0.85
C LEU A 198 -5.17 13.01 -0.20
N SER A 199 -4.63 12.07 -0.99
CA SER A 199 -3.82 10.97 -0.48
C SER A 199 -2.50 11.46 0.11
N LEU A 200 -1.80 12.35 -0.59
CA LEU A 200 -0.53 12.92 -0.10
C LEU A 200 -0.74 13.81 1.14
N LEU A 201 -1.85 14.54 1.18
CA LEU A 201 -2.24 15.31 2.35
C LEU A 201 -2.46 14.40 3.57
N VAL A 202 -3.16 13.27 3.38
CA VAL A 202 -3.37 12.24 4.41
C VAL A 202 -2.05 11.66 4.90
N ILE A 203 -1.11 11.36 3.99
CA ILE A 203 0.24 10.90 4.37
C ILE A 203 0.94 11.94 5.26
N GLY A 204 0.88 13.22 4.88
CA GLY A 204 1.42 14.33 5.68
C GLY A 204 0.78 14.45 7.06
N ILE A 205 -0.55 14.34 7.15
CA ILE A 205 -1.28 14.39 8.44
C ILE A 205 -0.83 13.23 9.34
N PHE A 206 -0.68 12.01 8.80
CA PHE A 206 -0.29 10.86 9.61
C PHE A 206 1.22 10.74 9.86
N LEU A 207 2.05 11.58 9.22
CA LEU A 207 3.49 11.58 9.42
C LEU A 207 3.80 11.97 10.87
N ASP A 208 4.41 11.06 11.63
CA ASP A 208 4.80 11.29 13.02
C ASP A 208 6.25 10.84 13.24
N ILE A 209 7.14 11.83 13.32
CA ILE A 209 8.60 11.62 13.42
C ILE A 209 9.00 11.21 14.85
N THR A 210 8.14 11.43 15.85
CA THR A 210 8.49 11.24 17.27
C THR A 210 8.46 9.77 17.74
N VAL A 211 7.82 8.88 16.98
CA VAL A 211 7.59 7.47 17.37
C VAL A 211 8.84 6.58 17.22
N VAL A 212 9.89 7.05 16.53
CA VAL A 212 11.00 6.19 16.07
C VAL A 212 11.99 5.77 17.17
N VAL A 213 12.17 6.56 18.24
CA VAL A 213 13.40 6.45 19.07
C VAL A 213 13.34 5.40 20.20
N LYS A 214 12.17 5.04 20.71
CA LYS A 214 12.08 4.21 21.96
C LYS A 214 12.10 2.68 21.75
N GLN A 215 11.92 2.17 20.53
CA GLN A 215 11.79 0.72 20.27
C GLN A 215 12.67 0.19 19.12
N VAL A 216 13.70 0.95 18.75
CA VAL A 216 14.56 0.69 17.56
C VAL A 216 15.10 -0.75 17.52
N ARG A 217 15.59 -1.28 18.65
CA ARG A 217 16.20 -2.63 18.69
C ARG A 217 15.23 -3.75 18.29
N THR A 218 13.95 -3.61 18.59
CA THR A 218 12.90 -4.58 18.24
C THR A 218 12.46 -4.44 16.78
N LEU A 219 12.53 -3.23 16.23
CA LEU A 219 12.11 -2.92 14.87
C LEU A 219 13.17 -3.27 13.82
N VAL A 220 14.45 -3.06 14.14
CA VAL A 220 15.57 -3.21 13.19
C VAL A 220 15.56 -4.54 12.44
N PRO A 221 15.43 -5.72 13.06
CA PRO A 221 15.41 -6.99 12.32
C PRO A 221 14.25 -7.08 11.32
N THR A 222 13.08 -6.56 11.71
CA THR A 222 11.87 -6.50 10.90
C THR A 222 12.04 -5.56 9.70
N LEU A 223 12.61 -4.37 9.94
CA LEU A 223 12.89 -3.38 8.89
C LEU A 223 13.93 -3.90 7.90
N ILE A 224 15.03 -4.46 8.38
CA ILE A 224 16.07 -5.07 7.53
C ILE A 224 15.45 -6.16 6.66
N THR A 225 14.66 -7.06 7.26
CA THR A 225 14.00 -8.13 6.50
C THR A 225 13.07 -7.58 5.44
N LYS A 226 12.21 -6.62 5.80
CA LYS A 226 11.25 -6.00 4.87
C LYS A 226 11.95 -5.37 3.67
N TYR A 227 12.95 -4.53 3.92
CA TYR A 227 13.60 -3.79 2.84
C TYR A 227 14.62 -4.63 2.07
N ALA A 228 15.31 -5.59 2.70
CA ALA A 228 16.17 -6.52 1.98
C ALA A 228 15.36 -7.35 0.98
N VAL A 229 14.25 -7.96 1.42
CA VAL A 229 13.38 -8.75 0.52
C VAL A 229 12.77 -7.86 -0.56
N ALA A 230 12.28 -6.67 -0.20
CA ALA A 230 11.71 -5.71 -1.15
C ALA A 230 12.71 -5.27 -2.22
N LEU A 231 13.95 -4.94 -1.84
CA LEU A 231 15.01 -4.54 -2.76
C LEU A 231 15.44 -5.72 -3.63
N THR A 232 15.72 -6.88 -3.04
CA THR A 232 16.18 -8.05 -3.80
C THR A 232 15.13 -8.48 -4.83
N MET A 233 13.89 -8.70 -4.41
CA MET A 233 12.84 -9.15 -5.33
C MET A 233 12.39 -8.05 -6.29
N GLY A 234 12.30 -6.80 -5.83
CA GLY A 234 11.93 -5.67 -6.67
C GLY A 234 12.98 -5.37 -7.75
N ILE A 235 14.26 -5.38 -7.40
CA ILE A 235 15.37 -5.18 -8.36
C ILE A 235 15.45 -6.38 -9.31
N ALA A 236 15.31 -7.60 -8.82
CA ALA A 236 15.27 -8.78 -9.69
C ALA A 236 14.13 -8.68 -10.71
N PHE A 237 12.93 -8.32 -10.27
CA PHE A 237 11.79 -8.09 -11.16
C PHE A 237 12.09 -6.97 -12.17
N TYR A 238 12.68 -5.87 -11.72
CA TYR A 238 13.08 -4.76 -12.60
C TYR A 238 14.06 -5.22 -13.68
N MET A 239 15.13 -5.93 -13.31
CA MET A 239 16.15 -6.42 -14.26
C MET A 239 15.58 -7.38 -15.30
N VAL A 240 14.61 -8.22 -14.92
CA VAL A 240 13.97 -9.16 -15.86
C VAL A 240 13.12 -8.43 -16.91
N PHE A 241 12.43 -7.36 -16.52
CA PHE A 241 11.42 -6.72 -17.37
C PHE A 241 11.82 -5.36 -17.93
N VAL A 242 12.94 -4.74 -17.50
CA VAL A 242 13.30 -3.37 -17.93
C VAL A 242 13.47 -3.24 -19.45
N ASN A 243 13.99 -4.28 -20.12
CA ASN A 243 14.24 -4.25 -21.56
C ASN A 243 13.00 -4.56 -22.41
N THR A 244 11.99 -5.24 -21.83
CA THR A 244 10.79 -5.69 -22.56
C THR A 244 9.56 -4.86 -22.20
N GLU A 245 9.40 -4.54 -20.92
CA GLU A 245 8.25 -3.87 -20.32
C GLU A 245 8.69 -2.85 -19.26
N PRO A 246 9.37 -1.76 -19.66
CA PRO A 246 10.03 -0.83 -18.73
C PRO A 246 9.08 -0.19 -17.71
N LEU A 247 7.85 0.13 -18.11
CA LEU A 247 6.85 0.67 -17.20
C LEU A 247 6.44 -0.38 -16.16
N MET A 248 6.19 -1.63 -16.57
CA MET A 248 5.88 -2.73 -15.65
C MET A 248 7.01 -2.98 -14.65
N ALA A 249 8.26 -2.95 -15.14
CA ALA A 249 9.45 -3.10 -14.31
C ALA A 249 9.52 -2.01 -13.23
N SER A 250 9.36 -0.74 -13.61
CA SER A 250 9.36 0.42 -12.71
C SER A 250 8.26 0.34 -11.65
N ILE A 251 7.03 0.02 -12.06
CA ILE A 251 5.90 -0.12 -11.13
C ILE A 251 6.12 -1.29 -10.16
N GLY A 252 6.64 -2.42 -10.63
CA GLY A 252 6.95 -3.58 -9.78
C GLY A 252 8.01 -3.27 -8.71
N LEU A 253 9.06 -2.53 -9.08
CA LEU A 253 10.09 -2.08 -8.14
C LEU A 253 9.52 -1.09 -7.11
N ILE A 254 8.82 -0.06 -7.56
CA ILE A 254 8.23 0.96 -6.68
C ILE A 254 7.24 0.31 -5.70
N ALA A 255 6.30 -0.48 -6.20
CA ALA A 255 5.31 -1.17 -5.37
C ALA A 255 5.99 -2.13 -4.38
N SER A 256 7.18 -2.65 -4.71
CA SER A 256 7.93 -3.50 -3.82
C SER A 256 8.45 -2.77 -2.58
N LEU A 257 8.78 -1.49 -2.69
CA LEU A 257 9.39 -0.68 -1.64
C LEU A 257 8.39 0.01 -0.71
N MET A 258 7.10 -0.31 -0.85
CA MET A 258 6.01 0.35 -0.13
C MET A 258 5.98 0.02 1.37
N PRO A 259 5.47 0.95 2.20
CA PRO A 259 5.53 0.82 3.65
C PRO A 259 4.62 -0.30 4.16
N ALA A 260 4.72 -0.64 5.44
CA ALA A 260 3.85 -1.64 6.06
C ALA A 260 2.37 -1.22 5.95
N PRO A 261 1.44 -2.19 5.82
CA PRO A 261 0.04 -1.89 5.61
C PRO A 261 -0.56 -1.28 6.88
N VAL A 262 -1.32 -0.19 6.75
CA VAL A 262 -2.01 0.45 7.89
C VAL A 262 -3.00 -0.53 8.55
N VAL A 263 -3.54 -1.49 7.79
CA VAL A 263 -4.40 -2.56 8.32
C VAL A 263 -3.73 -3.37 9.43
N SER A 264 -2.40 -3.46 9.46
CA SER A 264 -1.67 -4.15 10.54
C SER A 264 -1.92 -3.54 11.92
N LEU A 265 -2.14 -2.22 12.01
CA LEU A 265 -2.54 -1.53 13.23
C LEU A 265 -3.94 -1.95 13.69
N VAL A 266 -4.88 -2.03 12.74
CA VAL A 266 -6.27 -2.43 13.00
C VAL A 266 -6.29 -3.85 13.53
N TYR A 267 -5.65 -4.80 12.84
CA TYR A 267 -5.60 -6.19 13.28
C TYR A 267 -4.86 -6.37 14.60
N SER A 268 -3.79 -5.61 14.84
CA SER A 268 -3.10 -5.64 16.13
C SER A 268 -3.99 -5.14 17.26
N THR A 269 -4.82 -4.12 17.01
CA THR A 269 -5.76 -3.59 18.00
C THR A 269 -6.90 -4.58 18.26
N GLU A 270 -7.55 -5.08 17.21
CA GLU A 270 -8.68 -6.02 17.31
C GLU A 270 -8.29 -7.37 17.95
N ASN A 271 -7.03 -7.80 17.80
CA ASN A 271 -6.54 -9.08 18.33
C ASN A 271 -5.71 -8.95 19.61
N ASN A 272 -5.78 -7.80 20.31
CA ASN A 272 -5.03 -7.55 21.55
C ASN A 272 -3.52 -7.80 21.41
N LEU A 273 -2.97 -7.50 20.24
CA LEU A 273 -1.53 -7.52 19.99
C LEU A 273 -0.90 -6.17 20.39
N ASP A 274 0.41 -6.07 20.26
CA ASP A 274 1.13 -4.82 20.55
C ASP A 274 0.92 -3.78 19.44
N HIS A 275 -0.21 -3.07 19.50
CA HIS A 275 -0.58 -2.03 18.55
C HIS A 275 0.40 -0.84 18.55
N LYS A 276 1.16 -0.63 19.63
CA LYS A 276 2.22 0.40 19.67
C LYS A 276 3.38 0.00 18.76
N ILE A 277 3.81 -1.27 18.82
CA ILE A 277 4.83 -1.81 17.90
C ILE A 277 4.34 -1.77 16.45
N ALA A 278 3.09 -2.17 16.17
CA ALA A 278 2.54 -2.08 14.82
C ALA A 278 2.55 -0.63 14.29
N GLY A 279 2.19 0.33 15.15
CA GLY A 279 2.23 1.75 14.81
C GLY A 279 3.64 2.25 14.54
N ALA A 280 4.61 1.82 15.34
CA ALA A 280 6.01 2.15 15.11
C ALA A 280 6.52 1.57 13.78
N VAL A 281 6.21 0.31 13.44
CA VAL A 281 6.57 -0.27 12.13
C VAL A 281 5.93 0.51 10.99
N VAL A 282 4.62 0.81 11.05
CA VAL A 282 3.92 1.58 10.00
C VAL A 282 4.53 2.97 9.85
N GLY A 283 4.74 3.71 10.94
CA GLY A 283 5.34 5.04 10.91
C GLY A 283 6.77 5.04 10.37
N THR A 284 7.64 4.18 10.91
CA THR A 284 9.04 4.10 10.49
C THR A 284 9.16 3.65 9.03
N THR A 285 8.38 2.65 8.60
CA THR A 285 8.41 2.23 7.19
C THR A 285 7.84 3.31 6.27
N THR A 286 6.84 4.09 6.70
CA THR A 286 6.32 5.22 5.91
C THR A 286 7.44 6.22 5.62
N VAL A 287 8.23 6.60 6.63
CA VAL A 287 9.38 7.50 6.45
C VAL A 287 10.43 6.89 5.51
N ILE A 288 10.87 5.65 5.78
CA ILE A 288 11.90 5.00 4.97
C ILE A 288 11.44 4.82 3.52
N SER A 289 10.21 4.35 3.30
CA SER A 289 9.63 4.18 1.97
C SER A 289 9.43 5.51 1.23
N THR A 290 9.14 6.61 1.94
CA THR A 290 9.13 7.96 1.32
C THR A 290 10.50 8.29 0.75
N VAL A 291 11.57 8.11 1.55
CA VAL A 291 12.94 8.39 1.11
C VAL A 291 13.34 7.48 -0.06
N LEU A 292 13.08 6.16 0.05
CA LEU A 292 13.39 5.20 -1.01
C LEU A 292 12.65 5.51 -2.31
N LEU A 293 11.39 5.91 -2.23
CA LEU A 293 10.61 6.33 -3.39
C LEU A 293 11.27 7.52 -4.10
N ILE A 294 11.69 8.55 -3.36
CA ILE A 294 12.37 9.72 -3.93
C ILE A 294 13.67 9.30 -4.63
N VAL A 295 14.48 8.47 -3.97
CA VAL A 295 15.76 8.00 -4.49
C VAL A 295 15.55 7.17 -5.75
N VAL A 296 14.70 6.15 -5.70
CA VAL A 296 14.45 5.25 -6.84
C VAL A 296 13.83 6.00 -8.01
N SER A 297 12.88 6.92 -7.77
CA SER A 297 12.26 7.72 -8.84
C SER A 297 13.22 8.74 -9.47
N ALA A 298 14.41 8.97 -8.89
CA ALA A 298 15.45 9.77 -9.52
C ALA A 298 16.30 8.94 -10.52
N PHE A 299 16.29 7.62 -10.40
CA PHE A 299 17.04 6.70 -11.27
C PHE A 299 16.18 6.04 -12.37
N LEU A 300 14.86 6.04 -12.20
CA LEU A 300 13.86 5.59 -13.19
C LEU A 300 13.43 6.74 -14.11
#